data_AF-A0A547NR52-F1
#
_entry.id   AF-A0A547NR52-F1
#
_cell.length_a   1.000
_cell.length_b   1.000
_cell.length_c   1.000
_cell.angle_alpha   90.00
_cell.angle_beta   90.00
_cell.angle_gamma   90.00
#
_symmetry.space_group_name_H-M   'P 1'
#
loop_
_entity.id
_entity.type
_entity.pdbx_description
1 polymer ?
#
loop_
_entity_poly.entity_id
_entity_poly.type
_entity_poly.pdbx_seq_one_letter_code
_entity_poly.pdbx_strand_id
1 'polypeptide(L)'
;MLFPGQVVMSDELEMLARVCRTACEENGIALSSPQAQTLASHVLKLFLNGLVGEDELLSAERNRMKRQAHIESLKQPRELHHS
;
A
#
# COMPACT_ATOMS: atom_id res chain seq x y z
N MET A 1 7.76 6.08 -19.88
CA MET A 1 7.53 7.25 -19.00
C MET A 1 8.73 7.37 -18.09
N LEU A 2 9.55 8.40 -18.30
CA LEU A 2 10.69 8.72 -17.43
C LEU A 2 10.18 9.69 -16.36
N PHE A 3 10.21 9.29 -15.08
CA PHE A 3 10.13 10.24 -13.98
C PHE A 3 11.51 10.91 -13.90
N PRO A 4 11.67 12.21 -14.19
CA PRO A 4 12.94 12.90 -13.98
C PRO A 4 13.32 12.75 -12.50
N GLY A 5 14.60 12.53 -12.21
CA GLY A 5 15.10 12.16 -10.89
C GLY A 5 14.59 13.08 -9.77
N GLN A 6 13.52 12.65 -9.11
CA GLN A 6 13.01 13.26 -7.90
C GLN A 6 13.87 12.72 -6.75
N VAL A 7 14.59 13.62 -6.09
CA VAL A 7 15.36 13.29 -4.90
C VAL A 7 14.38 13.31 -3.73
N VAL A 8 14.29 12.18 -3.02
CA VAL A 8 13.52 12.11 -1.77
C VAL A 8 14.39 12.70 -0.67
N MET A 9 13.89 13.76 -0.04
CA MET A 9 14.54 14.45 1.06
C MET A 9 14.44 13.61 2.35
N SER A 10 15.27 13.91 3.35
CA SER A 10 15.32 13.10 4.59
C SER A 10 14.00 13.10 5.37
N ASP A 11 13.33 14.26 5.43
CA ASP A 11 12.01 14.43 6.04
C ASP A 11 10.91 13.67 5.28
N GLU A 12 10.97 13.69 3.95
CA GLU A 12 10.08 12.92 3.09
C GLU A 12 10.31 11.40 3.29
N LEU A 13 11.56 10.96 3.39
CA LEU A 13 11.88 9.56 3.65
C LEU A 13 11.38 9.11 5.03
N GLU A 14 11.51 9.95 6.05
CA GLU A 14 10.96 9.68 7.39
C GLU A 14 9.43 9.56 7.36
N MET A 15 8.75 10.46 6.63
CA MET A 15 7.31 10.41 6.42
C MET A 15 6.89 9.12 5.71
N LEU A 16 7.55 8.77 4.60
CA LEU A 16 7.26 7.53 3.87
C LEU A 16 7.49 6.30 4.75
N ALA A 17 8.52 6.31 5.59
CA ALA A 17 8.78 5.24 6.54
C ALA A 17 7.69 5.14 7.64
N ARG A 18 7.17 6.28 8.13
CA ARG A 18 6.01 6.29 9.04
C ARG A 18 4.77 5.71 8.37
N VAL A 19 4.43 6.17 7.17
CA VAL A 19 3.30 5.65 6.39
C VAL A 19 3.40 4.13 6.23
N CYS A 20 4.56 3.63 5.82
CA CYS A 20 4.77 2.19 5.64
C CYS A 20 4.59 1.41 6.93
N ARG A 21 5.13 1.89 8.06
CA ARG A 21 4.99 1.23 9.37
C ARG A 21 3.53 1.20 9.82
N THR A 22 2.86 2.34 9.80
CA THR A 22 1.45 2.46 10.21
C THR A 22 0.57 1.56 9.35
N ALA A 23 0.74 1.60 8.02
CA ALA A 23 -0.05 0.76 7.12
C ALA A 23 0.26 -0.73 7.30
N CYS A 24 1.50 -1.13 7.58
CA CYS A 24 1.80 -2.53 7.89
C CYS A 24 1.16 -2.97 9.21
N GLU A 25 1.23 -2.15 10.25
CA GLU A 25 0.62 -2.41 11.55
C GLU A 25 -0.89 -2.56 11.46
N GLU A 26 -1.57 -1.63 10.76
CA GLU A 26 -3.03 -1.67 10.53
C GLU A 26 -3.50 -2.95 9.83
N ASN A 27 -2.64 -3.57 9.03
CA ASN A 27 -2.95 -4.76 8.26
C ASN A 27 -2.32 -6.04 8.83
N GLY A 28 -1.67 -5.97 10.00
CA GLY A 28 -0.97 -7.12 10.61
C GLY A 28 0.17 -7.68 9.75
N ILE A 29 0.78 -6.85 8.90
CA ILE A 29 1.86 -7.24 7.99
C ILE A 29 3.20 -7.11 8.70
N ALA A 30 4.01 -8.17 8.73
CA ALA A 30 5.37 -8.11 9.24
C ALA A 30 6.25 -7.25 8.31
N LEU A 31 7.02 -6.31 8.87
CA LEU A 31 7.87 -5.38 8.10
C LEU A 31 8.95 -6.07 7.23
N SER A 32 9.39 -7.27 7.63
CA SER A 32 10.36 -8.07 6.87
C SER A 32 9.74 -8.87 5.72
N SER A 33 8.41 -8.84 5.57
CA SER A 33 7.71 -9.65 4.58
C SER A 33 7.82 -9.07 3.16
N PRO A 34 7.70 -9.92 2.11
CA PRO A 34 7.53 -9.45 0.73
C PRO A 34 6.30 -8.55 0.54
N GLN A 35 5.26 -8.75 1.36
CA GLN A 35 4.05 -7.95 1.33
C GLN A 35 4.31 -6.51 1.81
N ALA A 36 5.15 -6.34 2.84
CA ALA A 36 5.60 -5.01 3.29
C ALA A 36 6.41 -4.29 2.20
N GLN A 37 7.26 -5.01 1.46
CA GLN A 37 8.00 -4.44 0.32
C GLN A 37 7.06 -3.98 -0.81
N THR A 38 6.01 -4.77 -1.08
CA THR A 38 4.98 -4.42 -2.07
C THR A 38 4.21 -3.16 -1.66
N LEU A 39 3.86 -3.05 -0.37
CA LEU A 39 3.21 -1.87 0.20
C LEU A 39 4.12 -0.64 0.07
N ALA A 40 5.39 -0.75 0.50
CA ALA A 40 6.34 0.34 0.44
C ALA A 40 6.58 0.85 -0.99
N SER A 41 6.68 -0.08 -1.97
CA SER A 41 6.79 0.26 -3.38
C SER A 41 5.56 1.03 -3.89
N HIS A 42 4.35 0.64 -3.44
CA HIS A 42 3.13 1.33 -3.82
C HIS A 42 3.05 2.73 -3.21
N VAL A 43 3.39 2.88 -1.92
CA VAL A 43 3.48 4.19 -1.24
C VAL A 43 4.47 5.11 -1.95
N LEU A 44 5.67 4.62 -2.25
CA LEU A 44 6.68 5.39 -2.99
C LEU A 44 6.17 5.81 -4.37
N LYS A 45 5.48 4.91 -5.08
CA LYS A 45 4.88 5.23 -6.37
C LYS A 45 3.83 6.34 -6.25
N LEU A 46 2.97 6.32 -5.24
CA LEU A 46 1.97 7.38 -5.02
C LEU A 46 2.65 8.72 -4.76
N PHE A 47 3.68 8.73 -3.93
CA PHE A 47 4.47 9.91 -3.62
C PHE A 47 5.14 10.53 -4.85
N LEU A 48 5.82 9.72 -5.66
CA LEU A 48 6.44 10.16 -6.91
C LEU A 48 5.42 10.61 -7.97
N ASN A 49 4.14 10.24 -7.82
CA ASN A 49 3.04 10.75 -8.65
C ASN A 49 2.41 12.03 -8.10
N GLY A 50 2.97 12.62 -7.04
CA GLY A 50 2.55 13.89 -6.47
C GLY A 50 1.64 13.79 -5.24
N LEU A 51 1.39 12.59 -4.71
CA LEU A 51 0.64 12.43 -3.45
C LEU A 51 1.59 12.57 -2.27
N VAL A 52 1.74 13.80 -1.76
CA VAL A 52 2.79 14.13 -0.78
C VAL A 52 2.30 14.12 0.67
N GLY A 53 0.99 14.12 0.92
CA GLY A 53 0.42 14.13 2.26
C GLY A 53 0.46 12.76 2.96
N GLU A 54 0.91 12.73 4.23
CA GLU A 54 0.96 11.51 5.05
C GLU A 54 -0.43 10.86 5.19
N ASP A 55 -1.45 11.64 5.53
CA ASP A 55 -2.84 11.15 5.66
C ASP A 55 -3.44 10.69 4.33
N GLU A 56 -3.08 11.36 3.23
CA GLU A 56 -3.55 11.01 1.89
C GLU A 56 -2.96 9.67 1.43
N LEU A 57 -1.67 9.45 1.69
CA LEU A 57 -0.98 8.20 1.42
C LEU A 57 -1.58 7.05 2.24
N LEU A 58 -1.83 7.25 3.55
CA LEU A 58 -2.50 6.26 4.40
C LEU A 58 -3.91 5.94 3.90
N SER A 59 -4.67 6.97 3.53
CA SER A 59 -6.03 6.80 2.99
C SER A 59 -6.02 6.02 1.67
N ALA A 60 -5.05 6.27 0.80
CA ALA A 60 -4.87 5.54 -0.44
C ALA A 60 -4.55 4.06 -0.20
N GLU A 61 -3.67 3.74 0.76
CA GLU A 61 -3.36 2.35 1.14
C GLU A 61 -4.58 1.63 1.72
N ARG A 62 -5.30 2.25 2.66
CA ARG A 62 -6.53 1.67 3.23
C ARG A 62 -7.57 1.37 2.13
N ASN A 63 -7.73 2.28 1.18
CA ASN A 63 -8.64 2.09 0.05
C ASN A 63 -8.16 0.99 -0.91
N ARG A 64 -6.85 0.83 -1.09
CA ARG A 64 -6.27 -0.28 -1.87
C ARG A 64 -6.54 -1.62 -1.20
N MET A 65 -6.31 -1.75 0.11
CA MET A 65 -6.53 -3.01 0.84
C MET A 65 -8.01 -3.41 0.84
N LYS A 66 -8.92 -2.46 1.04
CA LYS A 66 -10.38 -2.71 0.91
C LYS A 66 -10.75 -3.25 -0.47
N ARG A 67 -10.18 -2.69 -1.54
CA ARG A 67 -10.43 -3.18 -2.91
C ARG A 67 -9.85 -4.58 -3.13
N GLN A 68 -8.68 -4.87 -2.59
CA GLN A 68 -8.06 -6.18 -2.69
C GLN A 68 -8.91 -7.26 -2.00
N ALA A 69 -9.34 -7.01 -0.77
CA ALA A 69 -10.23 -7.90 -0.03
C ALA A 69 -11.57 -8.14 -0.77
N HIS A 70 -12.13 -7.08 -1.38
CA HIS A 70 -13.34 -7.20 -2.19
C HIS A 70 -13.11 -8.08 -3.43
N ILE A 71 -12.01 -7.90 -4.16
CA ILE A 71 -11.67 -8.72 -5.33
C ILE A 71 -11.47 -10.19 -4.92
N GLU A 72 -10.81 -10.45 -3.79
CA GLU A 72 -10.61 -11.80 -3.27
C GLU A 72 -11.93 -12.47 -2.88
N SER A 73 -12.85 -11.72 -2.25
CA SER A 73 -14.21 -12.20 -1.97
C SER A 73 -14.98 -12.56 -3.24
N LEU A 74 -14.76 -11.87 -4.36
CA LEU A 74 -15.40 -12.17 -5.65
C LEU A 74 -14.79 -13.39 -6.36
N LYS A 75 -13.55 -13.75 -6.03
CA LYS A 75 -12.83 -14.88 -6.66
C LYS A 75 -13.14 -16.24 -6.03
N GLN A 76 -13.84 -16.30 -4.89
CA GLN A 76 -14.28 -17.57 -4.34
C GLN A 76 -15.39 -18.17 -5.23
N PRO A 77 -15.16 -19.32 -5.90
CA PRO A 77 -16.25 -20.01 -6.57
C PRO A 77 -17.25 -20.44 -5.51
N ARG A 78 -18.53 -20.20 -5.78
CA ARG A 78 -19.62 -20.91 -5.10
C ARG A 78 -19.46 -22.39 -5.45
N GLU A 79 -18.67 -23.12 -4.65
CA GLU A 79 -18.72 -24.57 -4.58
C GLU A 79 -20.11 -24.92 -4.04
N LEU A 80 -21.07 -24.97 -4.96
CA LEU A 80 -22.42 -25.49 -4.73
C LEU A 80 -22.23 -26.96 -4.35
N HIS A 81 -22.30 -27.21 -3.04
CA HIS A 81 -22.48 -28.53 -2.48
C HIS A 81 -23.61 -29.25 -3.25
N HIS A 82 -23.21 -30.21 -4.09
CA HIS A 82 -24.11 -31.27 -4.51
C HIS A 82 -24.47 -32.10 -3.28
N SER A 83 -25.76 -32.24 -3.04
CA SER A 83 -26.36 -33.30 -2.22
C SER A 83 -27.23 -34.16 -3.13
#